data_AF-A0A0A0V353-F1
#
_entry.id   AF-A0A0A0V353-F1
#
_cell.length_a   1.000
_cell.length_b   1.000
_cell.length_c   1.000
_cell.angle_alpha   90.00
_cell.angle_beta   90.00
_cell.angle_gamma   90.00
#
_symmetry.space_group_name_H-M   'P 1'
#
loop_
_entity.id
_entity.type
_entity.pdbx_description
1 polymer ?
#
loop_
_entity_poly.entity_id
_entity_poly.type
_entity_poly.pdbx_seq_one_letter_code
_entity_poly.pdbx_strand_id
1 'polypeptide(L)'
;MVEVLMFVVGLVKVVVNLKSVVVLLISMELLSLALMCLCWGCYWVYGVWFLMMMVVHSVIGMLVLLWVVRYFGSDKVGSFV
;
A
#
# COMPACT_ATOMS: atom_id res chain seq x y z
N MET A 1 20.31 -4.32 2.04
CA MET A 1 19.77 -5.70 2.17
C MET A 1 18.44 -5.75 2.92
N VAL A 2 18.31 -5.09 4.09
CA VAL A 2 17.08 -5.10 4.89
C VAL A 2 15.87 -4.51 4.14
N GLU A 3 16.06 -3.43 3.38
CA GLU A 3 14.98 -2.76 2.63
C GLU A 3 14.43 -3.63 1.50
N VAL A 4 15.31 -4.37 0.82
CA VAL A 4 14.93 -5.34 -0.23
C VAL A 4 14.13 -6.49 0.36
N LEU A 5 14.52 -6.98 1.55
CA LEU A 5 13.74 -7.98 2.30
C LEU A 5 12.35 -7.46 2.67
N MET A 6 12.24 -6.23 3.16
CA MET A 6 10.96 -5.58 3.47
C MET A 6 10.08 -5.43 2.23
N PHE A 7 10.67 -5.09 1.08
CA PHE A 7 9.98 -5.02 -0.20
C PHE A 7 9.43 -6.39 -0.64
N VAL A 8 10.27 -7.44 -0.60
CA VAL A 8 9.86 -8.80 -0.96
C VAL A 8 8.76 -9.31 -0.03
N VAL A 9 8.88 -9.09 1.28
CA VAL A 9 7.86 -9.48 2.26
C VAL A 9 6.54 -8.72 2.04
N GLY A 10 6.61 -7.42 1.73
CA GLY A 10 5.45 -6.61 1.37
C GLY A 10 4.75 -7.16 0.13
N LEU A 11 5.51 -7.48 -0.92
CA LEU A 11 5.01 -8.01 -2.18
C LEU A 11 4.34 -9.39 -2.01
N VAL A 12 4.96 -10.29 -1.24
CA VAL A 12 4.37 -11.60 -0.92
C VAL A 12 3.07 -11.44 -0.13
N LYS A 13 2.99 -10.49 0.82
CA LYS A 13 1.76 -10.21 1.57
C LYS A 13 0.63 -9.71 0.68
N VAL A 14 0.93 -8.81 -0.27
CA VAL A 14 -0.07 -8.29 -1.24
C VAL A 14 -0.64 -9.43 -2.08
N VAL A 15 0.21 -10.34 -2.56
CA VAL A 15 -0.19 -11.40 -3.50
C VAL A 15 -0.94 -12.54 -2.79
N VAL A 16 -0.53 -12.91 -1.57
CA VAL A 16 -1.00 -14.15 -0.92
C VAL A 16 -2.09 -13.92 0.14
N ASN A 17 -2.16 -12.74 0.77
CA ASN A 17 -2.99 -12.54 1.97
C ASN A 17 -4.05 -11.42 1.80
N LEU A 18 -4.92 -11.61 0.81
CA LEU A 18 -6.04 -10.73 0.48
C LEU A 18 -7.26 -10.92 1.41
N LYS A 19 -7.07 -11.18 2.70
CA LYS A 19 -8.20 -11.40 3.62
C LYS A 19 -9.11 -10.18 3.77
N SER A 20 -8.55 -8.99 3.66
CA SER A 20 -9.25 -7.71 3.83
C SER A 20 -8.64 -6.65 2.93
N VAL A 21 -9.49 -5.76 2.41
CA VAL A 21 -9.06 -4.59 1.62
C VAL A 21 -8.15 -3.68 2.44
N VAL A 22 -8.34 -3.61 3.76
CA VAL A 22 -7.47 -2.84 4.67
C VAL A 22 -6.06 -3.42 4.70
N VAL A 23 -5.93 -4.75 4.76
CA VAL A 23 -4.63 -5.42 4.77
C VAL A 23 -3.88 -5.21 3.45
N LEU A 24 -4.62 -5.17 2.33
CA LEU A 24 -4.05 -4.80 1.03
C LEU A 24 -3.55 -3.35 1.02
N LEU A 25 -4.36 -2.40 1.51
CA LEU A 25 -3.96 -0.99 1.55
C LEU A 25 -2.68 -0.79 2.37
N ILE A 26 -2.63 -1.36 3.57
CA ILE A 26 -1.47 -1.28 4.47
C ILE A 26 -0.22 -1.88 3.82
N SER A 27 -0.36 -3.01 3.12
CA SER A 27 0.78 -3.67 2.47
C SER A 27 1.31 -2.88 1.26
N MET A 28 0.46 -2.19 0.51
CA MET A 28 0.86 -1.27 -0.56
C MET A 28 1.62 -0.05 -0.04
N GLU A 29 1.18 0.53 1.08
CA GLU A 29 1.88 1.66 1.72
C GLU A 29 3.25 1.23 2.26
N LEU A 30 3.35 0.03 2.85
CA LEU A 30 4.61 -0.57 3.31
C LEU A 30 5.59 -0.82 2.15
N LEU A 31 5.10 -1.30 1.01
CA LEU A 31 5.89 -1.51 -0.20
C LEU A 31 6.45 -0.18 -0.72
N SER A 32 5.61 0.84 -0.74
CA SER A 32 5.98 2.18 -1.19
C SER A 32 6.98 2.83 -0.24
N LEU A 33 6.86 2.59 1.07
CA LEU A 33 7.83 3.08 2.06
C LEU A 33 9.21 2.41 1.88
N ALA A 34 9.24 1.11 1.57
CA ALA A 34 10.48 0.40 1.28
C ALA A 34 11.16 0.93 0.01
N LEU A 35 10.39 1.25 -1.04
CA LEU A 35 10.88 1.90 -2.26
C LEU A 35 11.46 3.30 -1.98
N MET A 36 10.81 4.06 -1.10
CA MET A 36 11.27 5.38 -0.67
C MET A 36 12.64 5.30 0.02
N CYS A 37 12.81 4.38 0.97
CA CYS A 37 14.09 4.17 1.66
C CYS A 37 15.20 3.80 0.68
N LEU A 38 14.92 2.91 -0.28
CA LEU A 38 15.88 2.53 -1.32
C LEU A 38 16.27 3.69 -2.25
N CYS A 39 15.33 4.58 -2.59
CA CYS A 39 15.58 5.70 -3.49
C CYS A 39 16.15 6.96 -2.80
N TRP A 40 16.09 7.05 -1.47
CA TRP A 40 16.43 8.27 -0.72
C TRP A 40 17.88 8.74 -0.96
N GLY A 41 18.82 7.80 -1.14
CA GLY A 41 20.24 8.12 -1.33
C GLY A 41 20.64 8.52 -2.75
N CYS A 42 19.86 8.18 -3.77
CA CYS A 42 20.28 8.33 -5.18
C CYS A 42 19.54 9.45 -5.92
N TYR A 43 18.27 9.70 -5.60
CA TYR A 43 17.42 10.59 -6.37
C TYR A 43 16.46 11.40 -5.48
N TRP A 44 17.01 12.36 -4.74
CA TRP A 44 16.25 13.16 -3.76
C TRP A 44 15.02 13.84 -4.38
N VAL A 45 15.17 14.51 -5.53
CA VAL A 45 14.06 15.22 -6.19
C VAL A 45 12.90 14.26 -6.54
N TYR A 46 13.23 13.08 -7.06
CA TYR A 46 12.23 12.05 -7.36
C TYR A 46 11.62 11.44 -6.10
N GLY A 47 12.40 11.32 -5.02
CA GLY A 47 11.89 10.90 -3.71
C GLY A 47 10.80 11.83 -3.17
N VAL A 48 11.01 13.15 -3.23
CA VAL A 48 9.99 14.12 -2.77
C VAL A 48 8.72 14.03 -3.60
N TRP A 49 8.85 13.88 -4.93
CA TRP A 49 7.69 13.69 -5.80
C TRP A 49 6.95 12.38 -5.50
N PHE A 50 7.70 11.30 -5.22
CA PHE A 50 7.15 10.02 -4.83
C PHE A 50 6.41 10.08 -3.48
N LEU A 51 6.92 10.82 -2.49
CA LEU A 51 6.20 11.08 -1.23
C LEU A 51 4.86 11.79 -1.46
N MET A 52 4.86 12.78 -2.34
CA MET A 52 3.63 13.53 -2.65
C MET A 52 2.58 12.60 -3.28
N MET A 53 2.99 11.74 -4.22
CA MET A 53 2.08 10.75 -4.84
C MET A 53 1.59 9.69 -3.84
N MET A 54 2.43 9.28 -2.89
CA MET A 54 2.07 8.37 -1.80
C MET A 54 0.92 8.92 -0.95
N VAL A 55 0.98 10.19 -0.56
CA VAL A 55 -0.10 10.83 0.22
C VAL A 55 -1.41 10.82 -0.58
N VAL A 56 -1.36 11.15 -1.87
CA VAL A 56 -2.54 11.13 -2.75
C VAL A 56 -3.12 9.72 -2.85
N HIS A 57 -2.27 8.72 -3.08
CA HIS A 57 -2.67 7.32 -3.14
C HIS A 57 -3.33 6.84 -1.83
N SER A 58 -2.77 7.23 -0.68
CA SER A 58 -3.30 6.89 0.64
C SER A 58 -4.70 7.48 0.87
N VAL A 59 -4.91 8.75 0.49
CA VAL A 59 -6.23 9.40 0.56
C VAL A 59 -7.25 8.70 -0.33
N ILE A 60 -6.88 8.38 -1.58
CA ILE A 60 -7.76 7.67 -2.51
C ILE A 60 -8.08 6.27 -2.00
N GLY A 61 -7.08 5.54 -1.49
CA GLY A 61 -7.27 4.20 -0.95
C GLY A 61 -8.21 4.19 0.26
N MET A 62 -8.12 5.19 1.14
CA MET A 62 -9.05 5.37 2.26
C MET A 62 -10.48 5.70 1.79
N LEU A 63 -10.64 6.55 0.77
CA LEU A 63 -11.95 6.84 0.19
C LEU A 63 -12.61 5.60 -0.41
N VAL A 64 -11.83 4.78 -1.13
CA VAL A 64 -12.30 3.50 -1.67
C VAL A 64 -12.69 2.55 -0.54
N LEU A 65 -11.89 2.44 0.52
CA LEU A 65 -12.21 1.61 1.69
C LEU A 65 -13.54 2.01 2.33
N LEU A 66 -13.77 3.30 2.55
CA LEU A 66 -15.03 3.81 3.10
C LEU A 66 -16.22 3.49 2.19
N TRP A 67 -16.02 3.59 0.87
CA TRP A 67 -17.05 3.24 -0.10
C TRP A 67 -17.38 1.75 -0.05
N VAL A 68 -16.37 0.89 -0.02
CA VAL A 68 -16.49 -0.56 0.10
C VAL A 68 -17.24 -0.96 1.37
N VAL A 69 -16.83 -0.46 2.52
CA VAL A 69 -17.47 -0.77 3.81
C VAL A 69 -18.92 -0.29 3.82
N ARG A 70 -19.22 0.85 3.18
CA ARG A 70 -20.58 1.35 3.07
C ARG A 70 -21.49 0.48 2.18
N TYR A 71 -20.95 -0.08 1.09
CA TYR A 71 -21.74 -0.90 0.17
C TYR A 71 -21.91 -2.34 0.65
N PHE A 72 -20.84 -2.96 1.14
CA PHE A 72 -20.82 -4.37 1.50
C PHE A 72 -21.00 -4.63 3.00
N GLY A 73 -20.94 -3.59 3.84
CA GLY A 73 -21.00 -3.73 5.30
C GLY A 73 -19.78 -4.44 5.92
N SER A 74 -18.80 -4.84 5.11
CA SER A 74 -17.57 -5.52 5.53
C SER A 74 -16.42 -5.17 4.60
N ASP A 75 -15.21 -5.19 5.17
CA ASP A 75 -13.93 -4.98 4.48
C ASP A 75 -13.32 -6.28 3.94
N LYS A 76 -14.00 -7.42 4.11
CA LYS A 76 -13.53 -8.74 3.65
C LYS A 76 -13.68 -8.84 2.12
N VAL A 77 -12.59 -9.17 1.44
CA VAL A 77 -12.56 -9.33 -0.03
C VAL A 77 -13.54 -10.42 -0.50
N GLY A 78 -13.78 -11.44 0.33
CA GLY A 78 -14.77 -12.50 0.04
C GLY A 78 -16.23 -12.03 0.02
N SER A 79 -16.53 -10.79 0.39
CA SER A 79 -17.86 -10.19 0.26
C SER A 79 -18.13 -9.60 -1.13
N PHE A 80 -17.11 -9.49 -1.99
CA PHE A 80 -17.22 -8.95 -3.35
C PHE A 80 -17.53 -10.01 -4.41
N VAL A 81 -17.50 -11.29 -4.04
CA VAL A 81 -17.92 -12.44 -4.85
C VAL A 81 -19.31 -12.85 -4.41
#